data_AF-A0A1G9YDB1-F1
#
_entry.id   AF-A0A1G9YDB1-F1
#
_cell.length_a   1.000
_cell.length_b   1.000
_cell.length_c   1.000
_cell.angle_alpha   90.00
_cell.angle_beta   90.00
_cell.angle_gamma   90.00
#
_symmetry.space_group_name_H-M   'P 1'
#
loop_
_entity.id
_entity.type
_entity.pdbx_description
1 polymer ?
#
loop_
_entity_poly.entity_id
_entity_poly.type
_entity_poly.pdbx_seq_one_letter_code
_entity_poly.pdbx_strand_id
1 'polypeptide(L)'
;MLGYLTAFLISYERVNELKRAIYLLFIVITIIVGLASRAYGSSLPDFLAENIGDALWAAMVYFGFRFLLIRKNLRTAMALSFLFSFGIEFSQLYQADWINQVRDTLPGALILGKGFLAADLVRYAAGIILAMLLDRCILTRFGPKRVQ
;
A
#
# COMPACT_ATOMS: atom_id res chain seq x y z
N MET A 1 28.20 -11.27 28.36
CA MET A 1 26.73 -11.35 28.14
C MET A 1 26.14 -10.04 27.63
N LEU A 2 26.38 -8.89 28.28
CA LEU A 2 25.88 -7.58 27.82
C LEU A 2 26.30 -7.20 26.38
N GLY A 3 27.55 -7.43 25.99
CA GLY A 3 28.06 -7.08 24.64
C GLY A 3 27.43 -7.87 23.49
N TYR A 4 26.98 -9.09 23.73
CA TYR A 4 26.29 -9.90 22.72
C TYR A 4 24.86 -9.42 22.50
N LEU A 5 24.18 -9.03 23.59
CA LEU A 5 22.81 -8.51 23.52
C LEU A 5 22.76 -7.18 22.76
N THR A 6 23.72 -6.29 23.02
CA THR A 6 23.81 -4.99 22.32
C THR A 6 24.12 -5.17 20.84
N ALA A 7 25.08 -6.03 20.47
CA ALA A 7 25.39 -6.34 19.07
C ALA A 7 24.19 -6.97 18.33
N PHE A 8 23.45 -7.86 19.00
CA PHE A 8 22.23 -8.47 18.45
C PHE A 8 21.13 -7.43 18.22
N LEU A 9 20.87 -6.55 19.17
CA LEU A 9 19.86 -5.49 19.04
C LEU A 9 20.22 -4.50 17.92
N ILE A 10 21.48 -4.12 17.80
CA ILE A 10 21.97 -3.24 16.71
C ILE A 10 21.77 -3.91 15.34
N SER A 11 22.08 -5.20 15.23
CA SER A 11 21.85 -5.97 14.00
C SER A 11 20.35 -6.04 13.67
N TYR A 12 19.51 -6.26 14.67
CA TYR A 12 18.06 -6.36 14.51
C TYR A 12 17.43 -5.05 14.03
N GLU A 13 17.80 -3.90 14.61
CA GLU A 13 17.28 -2.61 14.15
C GLU A 13 17.76 -2.26 12.75
N ARG A 14 19.01 -2.57 12.40
CA ARG A 14 19.52 -2.38 11.03
C ARG A 14 18.71 -3.15 9.99
N VAL A 15 18.29 -4.38 10.29
CA VAL A 15 17.42 -5.17 9.39
C VAL A 15 16.04 -4.53 9.24
N ASN A 16 15.47 -3.97 10.31
CA ASN A 16 14.19 -3.27 10.22
C ASN A 16 14.29 -2.00 9.38
N GLU A 17 15.37 -1.22 9.54
CA GLU A 17 15.62 -0.02 8.73
C GLU A 17 15.77 -0.34 7.24
N LEU A 18 16.51 -1.41 6.90
CA LEU A 18 16.60 -1.86 5.51
C LEU A 18 15.23 -2.23 4.95
N LYS A 19 14.41 -2.97 5.71
CA LYS A 19 13.05 -3.32 5.27
C LYS A 19 12.17 -2.09 5.10
N ARG A 20 12.27 -1.09 6.00
CA ARG A 20 11.57 0.19 5.85
C ARG A 20 11.99 0.89 4.57
N ALA A 21 13.28 0.97 4.29
CA ALA A 21 13.79 1.56 3.04
C ALA A 21 13.27 0.82 1.80
N ILE A 22 13.19 -0.52 1.85
CA ILE A 22 12.62 -1.30 0.75
C ILE A 22 11.13 -1.01 0.58
N TYR A 23 10.32 -1.04 1.64
CA TYR A 23 8.90 -0.70 1.53
C TYR A 23 8.68 0.73 1.04
N LEU A 24 9.52 1.68 1.47
CA LEU A 24 9.49 3.06 0.97
C LEU A 24 9.80 3.13 -0.54
N LEU A 25 10.79 2.36 -1.01
CA LEU A 25 11.07 2.25 -2.44
C LEU A 25 9.87 1.70 -3.21
N PHE A 26 9.22 0.64 -2.71
CA PHE A 26 8.01 0.10 -3.33
C PHE A 26 6.86 1.12 -3.36
N ILE A 27 6.65 1.90 -2.29
CA ILE A 27 5.67 3.00 -2.26
C ILE A 27 5.95 3.99 -3.39
N VAL A 28 7.19 4.48 -3.50
CA VAL A 28 7.58 5.45 -4.54
C VAL A 28 7.39 4.87 -5.93
N ILE A 29 7.81 3.62 -6.17
CA ILE A 29 7.61 2.93 -7.45
C ILE A 29 6.12 2.83 -7.78
N THR A 30 5.28 2.40 -6.84
CA THR A 30 3.83 2.29 -7.08
C THR A 30 3.18 3.64 -7.38
N ILE A 31 3.64 4.73 -6.76
CA ILE A 31 3.17 6.09 -7.07
C ILE A 31 3.55 6.47 -8.50
N ILE A 32 4.84 6.33 -8.86
CA ILE A 32 5.33 6.71 -10.19
C ILE A 32 4.61 5.90 -11.27
N VAL A 33 4.52 4.57 -11.11
CA VAL A 33 3.88 3.69 -12.10
C VAL A 33 2.37 3.92 -12.14
N GLY A 34 1.70 4.14 -11.00
CA GLY A 34 0.27 4.41 -10.96
C GLY A 34 -0.11 5.77 -11.57
N LEU A 35 0.72 6.79 -11.39
CA LEU A 35 0.54 8.07 -12.07
C LEU A 35 0.83 7.94 -13.57
N ALA A 36 1.89 7.21 -13.94
CA ALA A 36 2.22 6.94 -15.34
C ALA A 36 1.11 6.15 -16.05
N SER A 37 0.48 5.16 -15.40
CA SER A 37 -0.61 4.39 -16.01
C SER A 37 -1.83 5.28 -16.32
N ARG A 38 -2.07 6.32 -15.51
CA ARG A 38 -3.12 7.31 -15.78
C ARG A 38 -2.69 8.32 -16.85
N ALA A 39 -1.44 8.78 -16.85
CA ALA A 39 -0.93 9.74 -17.82
C ALA A 39 -0.83 9.17 -19.24
N TYR A 40 -0.49 7.89 -19.37
CA TYR A 40 -0.33 7.18 -20.65
C TYR A 40 -1.46 6.19 -20.94
N GLY A 41 -2.63 6.37 -20.31
CA GLY A 41 -3.77 5.45 -20.45
C GLY A 41 -4.21 5.23 -21.90
N SER A 42 -4.09 6.24 -22.77
CA SER A 42 -4.42 6.14 -24.19
C SER A 42 -3.52 5.20 -25.01
N SER A 43 -2.33 4.89 -24.49
CA SER A 43 -1.39 3.96 -25.12
C SER A 43 -1.50 2.53 -24.55
N LEU A 44 -2.33 2.33 -23.53
CA LEU A 44 -2.55 1.04 -22.88
C LEU A 44 -3.84 0.40 -23.41
N PRO A 45 -3.95 -0.94 -23.40
CA PRO A 45 -5.23 -1.61 -23.58
C PRO A 45 -6.26 -1.08 -22.56
N ASP A 46 -7.51 -0.91 -22.98
CA ASP A 46 -8.58 -0.30 -22.17
C ASP A 46 -8.68 -0.92 -20.77
N PHE A 47 -8.61 -2.25 -20.69
CA PHE A 47 -8.62 -2.97 -19.41
C PHE A 47 -7.48 -2.54 -18.47
N LEU A 48 -6.27 -2.32 -18.98
CA LEU A 48 -5.16 -1.88 -18.13
C LEU A 48 -5.29 -0.41 -17.75
N ALA A 49 -5.69 0.44 -18.71
CA ALA A 49 -5.87 1.87 -18.50
C ALA A 49 -6.89 2.16 -17.37
N GLU A 50 -7.96 1.37 -17.31
CA GLU A 50 -9.04 1.56 -16.33
C GLU A 50 -8.76 0.92 -14.96
N ASN A 51 -7.93 -0.12 -14.88
CA ASN A 51 -7.84 -0.94 -13.66
C ASN A 51 -6.49 -0.86 -12.93
N ILE A 52 -5.38 -0.66 -13.66
CA ILE A 52 -4.04 -0.72 -13.06
C ILE A 52 -3.82 0.39 -12.03
N GLY A 53 -4.28 1.61 -12.32
CA GLY A 53 -4.03 2.76 -11.44
C GLY A 53 -4.58 2.53 -10.03
N ASP A 54 -5.81 2.04 -9.94
CA ASP A 54 -6.49 1.77 -8.66
C ASP A 54 -5.89 0.57 -7.93
N ALA A 55 -5.51 -0.48 -8.66
CA ALA A 55 -4.82 -1.62 -8.08
C ALA A 55 -3.43 -1.23 -7.52
N LEU A 56 -2.67 -0.39 -8.24
CA LEU A 56 -1.38 0.12 -7.77
C LEU A 56 -1.51 1.06 -6.58
N TRP A 57 -2.56 1.89 -6.56
CA TRP A 57 -2.86 2.73 -5.40
C TRP A 57 -3.16 1.89 -4.15
N ALA A 58 -3.95 0.82 -4.27
CA ALA A 58 -4.21 -0.08 -3.14
C ALA A 58 -2.97 -0.88 -2.70
N ALA A 59 -2.12 -1.28 -3.66
CA ALA A 59 -0.82 -1.87 -3.37
C ALA A 59 0.10 -0.90 -2.59
N MET A 60 0.12 0.38 -2.98
CA MET A 60 0.83 1.44 -2.26
C MET A 60 0.35 1.55 -0.81
N VAL A 61 -0.96 1.53 -0.57
CA VAL A 61 -1.55 1.53 0.78
C VAL A 61 -1.05 0.34 1.60
N TYR A 62 -1.00 -0.86 1.02
CA TYR A 62 -0.42 -2.04 1.67
C TYR A 62 1.05 -1.85 2.06
N PHE A 63 1.89 -1.36 1.14
CA PHE A 63 3.29 -1.08 1.44
C PHE A 63 3.44 0.02 2.50
N GLY A 64 2.55 1.01 2.53
CA GLY A 64 2.46 2.02 3.59
C GLY A 64 2.23 1.40 4.97
N PHE A 65 1.24 0.51 5.10
CA PHE A 65 1.03 -0.20 6.36
C PHE A 65 2.19 -1.12 6.72
N ARG A 66 2.85 -1.77 5.76
CA ARG A 66 4.06 -2.57 6.02
C ARG A 66 5.25 -1.73 6.48
N PHE A 67 5.40 -0.53 5.91
CA PHE A 67 6.39 0.45 6.33
C PHE A 67 6.16 0.88 7.79
N LEU A 68 4.92 1.22 8.16
CA LEU A 68 4.58 1.64 9.52
C LEU A 68 4.64 0.49 10.54
N LEU A 69 4.13 -0.68 10.15
CA LEU A 69 3.92 -1.83 11.03
C LEU A 69 4.92 -2.96 10.77
N ILE A 70 6.20 -2.62 10.62
CA ILE A 70 7.26 -3.55 10.22
C ILE A 70 7.36 -4.79 11.12
N ARG A 71 7.07 -4.62 12.43
CA ARG A 71 7.13 -5.67 13.47
C ARG A 71 5.86 -6.51 13.57
N LYS A 72 4.76 -6.10 12.93
CA LYS A 72 3.49 -6.84 12.94
C LYS A 72 3.46 -7.87 11.80
N ASN A 73 2.54 -8.82 11.91
CA ASN A 73 2.36 -9.86 10.90
C ASN A 73 1.74 -9.29 9.61
N LEU A 74 1.88 -10.02 8.50
CA LEU A 74 1.40 -9.58 7.17
C LEU A 74 -0.13 -9.46 7.12
N ARG A 75 -0.84 -10.32 7.87
CA ARG A 75 -2.32 -10.32 7.91
C ARG A 75 -2.86 -9.02 8.50
N THR A 76 -2.20 -8.47 9.52
CA THR A 76 -2.58 -7.17 10.10
C THR A 76 -2.45 -6.05 9.07
N ALA A 77 -1.33 -5.99 8.34
CA ALA A 77 -1.16 -4.98 7.30
C ALA A 77 -2.22 -5.13 6.20
N MET A 78 -2.43 -6.36 5.70
CA MET A 78 -3.46 -6.66 4.70
C MET A 78 -4.86 -6.24 5.16
N ALA A 79 -5.27 -6.61 6.38
CA ALA A 79 -6.59 -6.29 6.92
C ALA A 79 -6.78 -4.77 7.06
N LEU A 80 -5.76 -4.05 7.53
CA LEU A 80 -5.81 -2.59 7.64
C LEU A 80 -5.87 -1.92 6.27
N SER A 81 -5.17 -2.45 5.26
CA SER A 81 -5.26 -1.95 3.88
C SER A 81 -6.67 -2.11 3.33
N PHE A 82 -7.28 -3.28 3.50
CA PHE A 82 -8.67 -3.51 3.08
C PHE A 82 -9.63 -2.56 3.78
N LEU A 83 -9.53 -2.46 5.11
CA LEU A 83 -10.39 -1.59 5.91
C LEU A 83 -10.23 -0.12 5.49
N PHE A 84 -9.00 0.33 5.26
CA PHE A 84 -8.71 1.69 4.86
C PHE A 84 -9.23 2.01 3.45
N SER A 85 -8.85 1.20 2.45
CA SER A 85 -9.26 1.43 1.06
C SER A 85 -10.77 1.30 0.87
N PHE A 86 -11.41 0.27 1.47
CA PHE A 86 -12.86 0.11 1.38
C PHE A 86 -13.58 1.20 2.20
N GLY A 87 -13.02 1.60 3.34
CA GLY A 87 -13.56 2.71 4.13
C GLY A 87 -13.57 4.02 3.35
N ILE A 88 -12.50 4.31 2.60
CA ILE A 88 -12.45 5.46 1.70
C ILE A 88 -13.52 5.34 0.60
N GLU A 89 -13.64 4.18 -0.04
CA GLU A 89 -14.60 3.96 -1.11
C GLU A 89 -16.05 4.12 -0.61
N PHE A 90 -16.39 3.50 0.52
CA PHE A 90 -17.71 3.68 1.14
C PHE A 90 -17.95 5.10 1.64
N SER A 91 -16.90 5.83 2.02
CA SER A 91 -17.05 7.26 2.40
C SER A 91 -17.60 8.09 1.25
N GLN A 92 -17.41 7.69 -0.01
CA GLN A 92 -17.92 8.41 -1.18
C GLN A 92 -19.45 8.32 -1.31
N LEU A 93 -20.11 7.39 -0.62
CA LEU A 93 -21.58 7.40 -0.50
C LEU A 93 -22.07 8.53 0.41
N TYR A 94 -21.19 9.09 1.24
CA TYR A 94 -21.47 10.24 2.09
C TYR A 94 -21.15 11.55 1.35
N GLN A 95 -22.19 12.35 1.09
CA GLN A 95 -22.19 13.48 0.16
C GLN A 95 -22.47 14.84 0.83
N ALA A 96 -21.96 15.03 2.06
CA ALA A 96 -22.07 16.33 2.74
C ALA A 96 -21.16 17.39 2.12
N ASP A 97 -21.58 18.66 2.14
CA ASP A 97 -20.87 19.76 1.49
C ASP A 97 -19.40 19.90 1.95
N TRP A 98 -19.14 19.72 3.25
CA TRP A 98 -17.79 19.85 3.80
C TRP A 98 -16.83 18.79 3.27
N ILE A 99 -17.29 17.55 3.07
CA ILE A 99 -16.41 16.47 2.59
C ILE A 99 -16.19 16.59 1.08
N ASN A 100 -17.20 17.08 0.36
CA ASN A 100 -17.08 17.34 -1.08
C ASN A 100 -16.11 18.50 -1.36
N GLN A 101 -16.10 19.55 -0.52
CA GLN A 101 -15.07 20.59 -0.58
C GLN A 101 -13.66 20.04 -0.42
N VAL A 102 -13.46 19.05 0.47
CA VAL A 102 -12.17 18.37 0.60
C VAL A 102 -11.83 17.57 -0.65
N ARG A 103 -12.79 16.80 -1.21
CA ARG A 103 -12.61 16.02 -2.45
C ARG A 103 -12.33 16.86 -3.68
N ASP A 104 -12.74 18.12 -3.68
CA ASP A 104 -12.47 19.04 -4.77
C ASP A 104 -11.05 19.63 -4.76
N THR A 105 -10.32 19.47 -3.65
CA THR A 105 -8.88 19.72 -3.63
C THR A 105 -8.13 18.59 -4.35
N LEU A 106 -6.99 18.91 -5.00
CA LEU A 106 -6.14 17.91 -5.65
C LEU A 106 -5.74 16.73 -4.72
N PRO A 107 -5.23 16.95 -3.49
CA PRO A 107 -4.90 15.84 -2.59
C PRO A 107 -6.14 15.06 -2.14
N GLY A 108 -7.27 15.75 -1.93
CA GLY A 108 -8.52 15.09 -1.58
C GLY A 108 -9.04 14.21 -2.71
N ALA A 109 -9.00 14.67 -3.96
CA ALA A 109 -9.38 13.87 -5.12
C ALA A 109 -8.50 12.62 -5.29
N LEU A 110 -7.18 12.73 -5.05
CA LEU A 110 -6.24 11.63 -5.17
C LEU A 110 -6.34 10.59 -4.04
N ILE A 111 -6.72 11.03 -2.83
CA ILE A 111 -6.79 10.15 -1.65
C ILE A 111 -8.21 9.61 -1.45
N LEU A 112 -9.22 10.46 -1.53
CA LEU A 112 -10.61 10.13 -1.19
C LEU A 112 -11.46 9.74 -2.40
N GLY A 113 -11.04 10.10 -3.62
CA GLY A 113 -11.84 9.91 -4.85
C GLY A 113 -13.08 10.80 -4.91
N LYS A 114 -13.83 10.70 -6.01
CA LYS A 114 -14.99 11.56 -6.31
C LYS A 114 -16.32 10.82 -6.51
N GLY A 115 -16.33 9.49 -6.55
CA GLY A 115 -17.57 8.75 -6.73
C GLY A 115 -17.38 7.25 -6.60
N PHE A 116 -18.39 6.60 -6.02
CA PHE A 116 -18.37 5.18 -5.66
C PHE A 116 -18.50 4.31 -6.90
N LEU A 117 -17.57 3.36 -7.05
CA LEU A 117 -17.63 2.34 -8.08
C LEU A 117 -17.33 0.98 -7.46
N ALA A 118 -18.30 0.07 -7.47
CA ALA A 118 -18.13 -1.27 -6.88
C ALA A 118 -16.96 -2.06 -7.51
N ALA A 119 -16.60 -1.76 -8.77
CA ALA A 119 -15.41 -2.33 -9.41
C ALA A 119 -14.10 -1.93 -8.71
N ASP A 120 -14.04 -0.77 -8.04
CA ASP A 120 -12.88 -0.32 -7.27
C ASP A 120 -12.59 -1.24 -6.09
N LEU A 121 -13.63 -1.81 -5.46
CA LEU A 121 -13.44 -2.82 -4.40
C LEU A 121 -12.68 -4.04 -4.94
N VAL A 122 -12.96 -4.47 -6.17
CA VAL A 122 -12.27 -5.60 -6.82
C VAL A 122 -10.85 -5.21 -7.21
N ARG A 123 -10.64 -4.01 -7.77
CA ARG A 123 -9.31 -3.48 -8.11
C ARG A 123 -8.43 -3.37 -6.88
N TYR A 124 -8.97 -2.84 -5.79
CA TYR A 124 -8.27 -2.71 -4.51
C TYR A 124 -7.94 -4.07 -3.91
N ALA A 125 -8.88 -5.03 -3.97
CA ALA A 125 -8.63 -6.39 -3.51
C ALA A 125 -7.49 -7.05 -4.31
N ALA A 126 -7.50 -6.93 -5.63
CA ALA A 126 -6.44 -7.45 -6.49
C ALA A 126 -5.09 -6.81 -6.15
N GLY A 127 -5.03 -5.48 -6.03
CA GLY A 127 -3.83 -4.74 -5.68
C GLY A 127 -3.24 -5.16 -4.33
N ILE A 128 -4.06 -5.22 -3.28
CA ILE A 128 -3.62 -5.61 -1.92
C ILE A 128 -3.15 -7.07 -1.90
N ILE A 129 -3.88 -7.99 -2.53
CA ILE A 129 -3.52 -9.41 -2.56
C ILE A 129 -2.20 -9.60 -3.30
N LEU A 130 -2.02 -8.97 -4.47
CA LEU A 130 -0.78 -9.04 -5.23
C LEU A 130 0.41 -8.45 -4.45
N ALA A 131 0.23 -7.30 -3.81
CA ALA A 131 1.26 -6.68 -2.97
C ALA A 131 1.66 -7.58 -1.79
N MET A 132 0.67 -8.20 -1.13
CA MET A 132 0.91 -9.16 -0.05
C MET A 132 1.66 -10.40 -0.54
N LEU A 133 1.30 -10.94 -1.72
CA LEU A 133 1.99 -12.09 -2.30
C LEU A 133 3.45 -11.74 -2.63
N LEU A 134 3.70 -10.57 -3.22
CA LEU A 134 5.05 -10.07 -3.48
C LEU A 134 5.86 -9.92 -2.19
N ASP A 135 5.27 -9.33 -1.15
CA ASP A 135 5.90 -9.18 0.16
C ASP A 135 6.25 -10.54 0.81
N ARG A 136 5.33 -11.49 0.71
CA ARG A 136 5.53 -12.85 1.24
C ARG A 136 6.59 -13.63 0.46
N CYS A 137 6.66 -13.45 -0.86
CA CYS A 137 7.62 -14.18 -1.70
C CYS A 137 9.04 -13.59 -1.64
N ILE A 138 9.15 -12.26 -1.61
CA ILE A 138 10.42 -11.56 -1.84
C ILE A 138 10.92 -10.90 -0.55
N LEU A 139 10.08 -10.07 0.09
CA LEU A 139 10.54 -9.11 1.11
C LEU A 139 10.67 -9.72 2.52
N THR A 140 9.85 -10.73 2.83
CA THR A 140 9.90 -11.42 4.13
C THR A 140 10.99 -12.48 4.22
N ARG A 141 11.63 -12.85 3.11
CA ARG A 141 12.75 -13.82 3.10
C ARG A 141 14.05 -13.26 3.69
N PHE A 142 14.18 -11.94 3.81
CA PHE A 142 15.39 -11.27 4.31
C PHE A 142 15.42 -11.07 5.85
N GLY A 143 14.78 -11.95 6.62
CA GLY A 143 14.82 -11.91 8.09
C GLY A 143 15.75 -12.99 8.67
N PRO A 144 16.45 -12.73 9.79
CA PRO A 144 17.15 -13.81 10.50
C PRO A 144 16.12 -14.90 10.85
N LYS A 145 16.42 -16.15 10.46
CA LYS A 145 15.60 -17.31 10.85
C LYS A 145 15.47 -17.26 12.38
N ARG A 146 14.25 -17.24 12.91
CA ARG A 146 14.04 -17.50 14.33
C ARG A 146 14.62 -18.89 14.57
N VAL A 147 15.73 -18.96 15.30
CA VAL A 147 16.13 -20.19 15.95
C VAL A 147 14.99 -20.49 16.93
N GLN A 148 14.21 -21.52 16.62
CA GLN A 148 13.22 -22.08 17.54
C GLN A 148 13.95 -22.86 18.63
#